data_AF-A0A3D3E4Y5-F1
#
_entry.id   AF-A0A3D3E4Y5-F1
#
_cell.length_a   1.000
_cell.length_b   1.000
_cell.length_c   1.000
_cell.angle_alpha   90.00
_cell.angle_beta   90.00
_cell.angle_gamma   90.00
#
_symmetry.space_group_name_H-M   'P 1'
#
loop_
_entity.id
_entity.type
_entity.pdbx_description
1 polymer ?
#
loop_
_entity_poly.entity_id
_entity_poly.type
_entity_poly.pdbx_seq_one_letter_code
_entity_poly.pdbx_strand_id
1 'polypeptide(L)'
;MPHQTLIDKQSLIDKQLALTQLKGVGPKLAQQFADWGIHDLVNLLFHLPFRYEDRTRITPISALRPQQTYVVQGVVRSSQILFGKRRSLSIRIQDQSGSLGLRFYHFTAAQKKQFEEGAEIRCYGEARRGASGLEIYHPEYQIVSTDE
;
A
#
# COMPACT_ATOMS: atom_id res chain seq x y z
N MET A 1 -9.54 -44.17 -20.00
CA MET A 1 -8.09 -44.32 -19.82
C MET A 1 -7.41 -43.06 -20.33
N PRO A 2 -6.40 -42.54 -19.61
CA PRO A 2 -6.21 -41.10 -19.41
C PRO A 2 -5.20 -40.48 -20.39
N HIS A 3 -5.52 -39.32 -20.96
CA HIS A 3 -4.51 -38.44 -21.54
C HIS A 3 -4.10 -37.41 -20.50
N GLN A 4 -2.99 -37.73 -19.83
CA GLN A 4 -2.34 -36.89 -18.86
C GLN A 4 -1.50 -35.86 -19.62
N THR A 5 -2.00 -34.62 -19.73
CA THR A 5 -1.19 -33.50 -20.25
C THR A 5 -0.21 -33.09 -19.16
N LEU A 6 0.95 -33.76 -19.15
CA LEU A 6 2.13 -33.35 -18.41
C LEU A 6 2.62 -32.04 -19.04
N ILE A 7 2.29 -30.91 -18.41
CA ILE A 7 2.98 -29.65 -18.65
C ILE A 7 4.45 -29.93 -18.36
N ASP A 8 5.26 -29.84 -19.41
CA ASP A 8 6.70 -30.05 -19.38
C ASP A 8 7.37 -28.94 -18.54
N LYS A 9 7.40 -29.16 -17.22
CA LYS A 9 7.92 -28.22 -16.22
C LYS A 9 9.41 -27.90 -16.41
N GLN A 10 10.15 -28.71 -17.18
CA GLN A 10 11.58 -28.52 -17.42
C GLN A 10 11.84 -27.44 -18.50
N SER A 11 10.94 -27.26 -19.48
CA SER A 11 11.12 -26.27 -20.56
C SER A 11 10.93 -24.80 -20.18
N LEU A 12 10.35 -24.52 -19.00
CA LEU A 12 10.11 -23.15 -18.51
C LEU A 12 11.33 -22.52 -17.84
N ILE A 13 12.26 -23.34 -17.35
CA ILE A 13 13.43 -22.88 -16.59
C ILE A 13 14.56 -22.41 -17.53
N ASP A 14 14.66 -22.98 -18.73
CA ASP A 14 15.73 -22.67 -19.70
C ASP A 14 15.44 -21.46 -20.60
N LYS A 15 14.24 -20.87 -20.53
CA LYS A 15 13.92 -19.66 -21.31
C LYS A 15 14.34 -18.41 -20.54
N GLN A 16 15.46 -17.81 -20.97
CA GLN A 16 15.79 -16.41 -20.67
C GLN A 16 14.78 -15.49 -21.37
N LEU A 17 13.60 -15.37 -20.76
CA LEU A 17 12.53 -14.53 -21.27
C LEU A 17 12.86 -13.07 -20.93
N ALA A 18 12.85 -12.21 -21.95
CA ALA A 18 13.05 -10.78 -21.76
C ALA A 18 11.94 -10.19 -20.87
N LEU A 19 12.33 -9.37 -19.90
CA LEU A 19 11.40 -8.76 -18.94
C LEU A 19 10.29 -7.93 -19.59
N THR A 20 10.55 -7.36 -20.77
CA THR A 20 9.58 -6.56 -21.54
C THR A 20 8.36 -7.35 -22.04
N GLN A 21 8.39 -8.68 -21.97
CA GLN A 21 7.23 -9.52 -22.28
C GLN A 21 6.23 -9.58 -21.10
N LEU A 22 6.63 -9.17 -19.90
CA LEU A 22 5.74 -9.07 -18.75
C LEU A 22 4.83 -7.85 -18.88
N LYS A 23 3.52 -8.07 -18.71
CA LYS A 23 2.53 -6.98 -18.68
C LYS A 23 2.91 -5.99 -17.57
N GLY A 24 3.08 -4.72 -17.95
CA GLY A 24 3.48 -3.65 -17.04
C GLY A 24 4.98 -3.35 -17.01
N VAL A 25 5.82 -4.16 -17.68
CA VAL A 25 7.27 -3.90 -17.79
C VAL A 25 7.58 -3.26 -19.14
N GLY A 26 7.59 -1.92 -19.16
CA GLY A 26 8.07 -1.15 -20.31
C GLY A 26 9.60 -1.05 -20.36
N PRO A 27 10.18 -0.49 -21.44
CA PRO A 27 11.63 -0.41 -21.63
C PRO A 27 12.35 0.34 -20.51
N LYS A 28 11.73 1.39 -19.94
CA LYS A 28 12.29 2.14 -18.81
C LYS A 28 12.38 1.30 -17.53
N LEU A 29 11.36 0.49 -17.25
CA LEU A 29 11.34 -0.37 -16.08
C LEU A 29 12.29 -1.56 -16.27
N ALA A 30 12.37 -2.11 -17.49
CA ALA A 30 13.37 -3.12 -17.83
C ALA A 30 14.81 -2.61 -17.66
N GLN A 31 15.08 -1.35 -18.00
CA GLN A 31 16.38 -0.73 -17.75
C GLN A 31 16.68 -0.61 -16.25
N GLN A 32 15.70 -0.19 -15.44
CA GLN A 32 15.87 -0.14 -13.98
C GLN A 32 16.14 -1.52 -13.38
N PHE A 33 15.46 -2.56 -13.87
CA PHE A 33 15.75 -3.94 -13.48
C PHE A 33 17.17 -4.36 -13.86
N ALA A 34 17.61 -4.01 -15.07
CA ALA A 34 18.98 -4.29 -15.51
C ALA A 34 20.03 -3.57 -14.64
N ASP A 35 19.76 -2.33 -14.21
CA ASP A 35 20.63 -1.59 -13.28
C ASP A 35 20.69 -2.27 -11.90
N TRP A 36 19.69 -3.07 -11.52
CA TRP A 36 19.67 -3.93 -10.32
C TRP A 36 20.18 -5.35 -10.57
N GLY A 37 20.74 -5.64 -11.75
CA GLY A 37 21.27 -6.96 -12.12
C GLY A 37 20.18 -7.99 -12.45
N ILE A 38 18.95 -7.55 -12.72
CA ILE A 38 17.82 -8.40 -13.09
C ILE A 38 17.62 -8.27 -14.60
N HIS A 39 18.03 -9.29 -15.36
CA HIS A 39 18.04 -9.23 -16.83
C HIS A 39 16.95 -10.08 -17.48
N ASP A 40 16.51 -11.14 -16.80
CA ASP A 40 15.52 -12.08 -17.29
C ASP A 40 14.49 -12.45 -16.23
N LEU A 41 13.47 -13.21 -16.65
CA LEU A 41 12.40 -13.68 -15.78
C LEU A 41 12.92 -14.52 -14.61
N VAL A 42 13.98 -15.31 -14.81
CA VAL A 42 14.54 -16.18 -13.78
C VAL A 42 15.18 -15.34 -12.68
N ASN A 43 15.98 -14.32 -13.02
CA ASN A 43 16.53 -13.38 -12.05
C ASN A 43 15.42 -12.68 -11.25
N LEU A 44 14.32 -12.30 -11.92
CA LEU A 44 13.19 -11.66 -11.26
C LEU A 44 12.47 -12.62 -10.29
N LEU A 45 12.27 -13.88 -10.69
CA LEU A 45 11.63 -14.90 -9.84
C LEU A 45 12.42 -15.20 -8.56
N PHE A 46 13.75 -15.09 -8.61
CA PHE A 46 14.63 -15.29 -7.46
C PHE A 46 15.03 -13.99 -6.76
N HIS A 47 14.48 -12.85 -7.17
CA HIS A 47 14.60 -11.59 -6.43
C HIS A 47 13.58 -11.57 -5.27
N LEU A 48 13.92 -12.29 -4.21
CA LEU A 48 13.04 -12.50 -3.07
C LEU A 48 12.81 -11.20 -2.27
N PRO A 49 11.60 -10.99 -1.71
CA PRO A 49 11.33 -9.85 -0.84
C PRO A 49 12.26 -9.83 0.37
N PHE A 50 12.83 -8.65 0.68
CA PHE A 50 13.64 -8.46 1.88
C PHE A 50 12.85 -8.69 3.18
N ARG A 51 11.54 -8.41 3.16
CA ARG A 51 10.64 -8.63 4.28
C ARG A 51 9.23 -8.91 3.77
N TYR A 52 8.56 -9.86 4.42
CA TYR A 52 7.11 -10.05 4.27
C TYR A 52 6.37 -9.22 5.33
N GLU A 53 5.37 -8.46 4.91
CA GLU A 53 4.47 -7.72 5.81
C GLU A 53 3.10 -8.38 5.81
N ASP A 54 2.68 -8.93 6.95
CA ASP A 54 1.32 -9.47 7.10
C ASP A 54 0.33 -8.30 7.33
N ARG A 55 -0.38 -7.93 6.26
CA ARG A 55 -1.39 -6.87 6.25
C ARG A 55 -2.82 -7.42 6.30
N THR A 56 -3.01 -8.67 6.75
CA THR A 56 -4.33 -9.31 6.78
C THR A 56 -5.19 -8.89 7.97
N ARG A 57 -4.58 -8.39 9.04
CA ARG A 57 -5.26 -8.12 10.31
C ARG A 57 -5.51 -6.63 10.53
N ILE A 58 -6.78 -6.26 10.54
CA ILE A 58 -7.21 -4.91 10.92
C ILE A 58 -7.12 -4.79 12.45
N THR A 59 -6.38 -3.77 12.90
CA THR A 59 -6.20 -3.46 14.32
C THR A 59 -7.16 -2.34 14.72
N PRO A 60 -7.92 -2.48 15.83
CA PRO A 60 -8.77 -1.40 16.32
C PRO A 60 -7.93 -0.19 16.75
N ILE A 61 -8.43 1.01 16.51
CA ILE A 61 -7.72 2.27 16.78
C ILE A 61 -7.30 2.40 18.25
N SER A 62 -8.10 1.91 19.20
CA SER A 62 -7.77 1.96 20.63
C SER A 62 -6.55 1.13 21.03
N ALA A 63 -6.21 0.10 20.23
CA ALA A 63 -5.11 -0.82 20.50
C ALA A 63 -3.77 -0.31 19.95
N LEU A 64 -3.78 0.77 19.18
CA LEU A 64 -2.57 1.32 18.58
C LEU A 64 -1.57 1.77 19.65
N ARG A 65 -0.30 1.49 19.39
CA ARG A 65 0.83 1.96 20.18
C ARG A 65 1.78 2.77 19.30
N PRO A 66 2.35 3.87 19.82
CA PRO A 66 3.36 4.64 19.10
C PRO A 66 4.52 3.76 18.63
N GLN A 67 5.14 4.13 17.50
CA GLN A 67 6.31 3.48 16.90
C GLN A 67 6.07 2.04 16.42
N GLN A 68 4.80 1.67 16.19
CA GLN A 68 4.42 0.39 15.61
C GLN A 68 3.56 0.61 14.36
N THR A 69 3.65 -0.33 13.43
CA THR A 69 2.93 -0.27 12.15
C THR A 69 1.69 -1.14 12.22
N TYR A 70 0.56 -0.61 11.75
CA TYR A 70 -0.72 -1.30 11.79
C TYR A 70 -1.49 -1.13 10.50
N VAL A 71 -2.36 -2.10 10.21
CA VAL A 71 -3.49 -1.91 9.30
C VAL A 71 -4.67 -1.46 10.14
N VAL A 72 -5.30 -0.35 9.76
CA VAL A 72 -6.45 0.25 10.46
C VAL A 72 -7.53 0.54 9.44
N GLN A 73 -8.79 0.36 9.83
CA GLN A 73 -9.95 0.73 9.01
C GLN A 73 -10.85 1.65 9.81
N GLY A 74 -11.36 2.70 9.18
CA GLY A 74 -12.25 3.65 9.82
C GLY A 74 -12.92 4.60 8.83
N VAL A 75 -13.94 5.29 9.31
CA VAL A 75 -14.71 6.25 8.55
C VAL A 75 -14.12 7.64 8.72
N VAL A 76 -13.97 8.37 7.62
CA VAL A 76 -13.53 9.77 7.63
C VAL A 76 -14.58 10.63 8.34
N ARG A 77 -14.15 11.31 9.41
CA ARG A 77 -14.95 12.29 10.17
C ARG A 77 -14.60 13.72 9.85
N SER A 78 -13.37 13.98 9.41
CA SER A 78 -13.02 15.31 8.89
C SER A 78 -11.82 15.23 7.97
N SER A 79 -11.78 16.15 7.00
CA SER A 79 -10.72 16.27 6.01
C SER A 79 -10.49 17.74 5.69
N GLN A 80 -9.33 18.27 6.07
CA GLN A 80 -9.03 19.69 5.98
C GLN A 80 -7.58 19.95 5.60
N ILE A 81 -7.35 21.03 4.85
CA ILE A 81 -6.00 21.49 4.54
C ILE A 81 -5.56 22.43 5.65
N LEU A 82 -4.45 22.10 6.30
CA LEU A 82 -3.83 22.95 7.30
C LEU A 82 -2.66 23.74 6.70
N PHE A 83 -2.63 25.03 6.98
CA PHE A 83 -1.61 25.99 6.55
C PHE A 83 -0.67 26.36 7.71
N GLY A 84 -0.16 25.36 8.44
CA GLY A 84 0.87 25.56 9.45
C GLY A 84 2.24 25.90 8.82
N LYS A 85 3.35 25.58 9.51
CA LYS A 85 4.72 25.75 8.97
C LYS A 85 4.88 25.14 7.56
N ARG A 86 4.19 24.03 7.31
CA ARG A 86 4.09 23.40 5.99
C ARG A 86 2.64 23.02 5.71
N ARG A 87 2.17 23.31 4.48
CA ARG A 87 0.85 22.87 3.99
C ARG A 87 0.72 21.36 4.11
N SER A 88 -0.38 20.89 4.70
CA SER A 88 -0.68 19.46 4.83
C SER A 88 -2.18 19.20 4.74
N LEU A 89 -2.53 18.01 4.24
CA LEU A 89 -3.87 17.47 4.35
C LEU A 89 -3.96 16.69 5.67
N SER A 90 -4.91 17.11 6.51
CA SER A 90 -5.23 16.52 7.80
C SER A 90 -6.55 15.79 7.68
N ILE A 91 -6.54 14.49 7.94
CA ILE A 91 -7.75 13.67 7.95
C ILE A 91 -7.90 13.08 9.34
N ARG A 92 -9.13 13.01 9.85
CA ARG A 92 -9.42 12.26 11.07
C ARG A 92 -10.37 11.13 10.70
N ILE A 93 -9.96 9.91 11.01
CA ILE A 93 -10.80 8.73 10.90
C ILE A 93 -11.21 8.23 12.27
N GLN A 94 -12.33 7.52 12.30
CA GLN A 94 -12.89 6.94 13.50
C GLN A 94 -13.43 5.54 13.21
N ASP A 95 -13.17 4.61 14.12
CA ASP A 95 -13.82 3.31 14.19
C ASP A 95 -14.69 3.22 15.46
N GLN A 96 -15.16 2.04 15.83
CA GLN A 96 -15.97 1.84 17.04
C GLN A 96 -15.16 2.06 18.34
N SER A 97 -13.83 2.03 18.27
CA SER A 97 -12.93 2.01 19.42
C SER A 97 -12.25 3.35 19.71
N GLY A 98 -12.05 4.19 18.69
CA GLY A 98 -11.34 5.46 18.85
C GLY A 98 -11.16 6.25 17.55
N SER A 99 -10.34 7.30 17.63
CA SER A 99 -10.02 8.18 16.49
C SER A 99 -8.53 8.21 16.19
N LEU A 100 -8.19 8.27 14.90
CA LEU A 100 -6.82 8.34 14.41
C LEU A 100 -6.67 9.49 13.41
N GLY A 101 -5.59 10.26 13.51
CA GLY A 101 -5.26 11.26 12.50
C GLY A 101 -4.42 10.67 11.37
N LEU A 102 -4.68 11.08 10.12
CA LEU A 102 -3.81 10.83 8.99
C LEU A 102 -3.28 12.15 8.44
N ARG A 103 -2.00 12.16 8.05
CA ARG A 103 -1.32 13.36 7.58
C ARG A 103 -0.62 13.13 6.25
N PHE A 104 -0.91 13.97 5.27
CA PHE A 104 -0.22 13.98 3.98
C PHE A 104 0.39 15.35 3.69
N TYR A 105 1.70 15.42 3.46
CA TYR A 105 2.40 16.65 3.04
C TYR A 105 2.48 16.85 1.53
N HIS A 106 2.22 15.78 0.77
CA HIS A 106 2.16 15.75 -0.68
C HIS A 106 0.85 15.09 -1.05
N PHE A 107 -0.09 15.87 -1.59
CA PHE A 107 -1.41 15.38 -1.95
C PHE A 107 -1.95 16.12 -3.18
N THR A 108 -2.81 15.44 -3.94
CA THR A 108 -3.51 15.99 -5.10
C THR A 108 -4.93 16.40 -4.74
N ALA A 109 -5.58 17.18 -5.61
CA ALA A 109 -7.00 17.51 -5.43
C ALA A 109 -7.89 16.26 -5.49
N ALA A 110 -7.57 15.30 -6.36
CA ALA A 110 -8.26 14.01 -6.45
C ALA A 110 -8.13 13.21 -5.14
N GLN A 111 -6.93 13.14 -4.56
CA GLN A 111 -6.72 12.49 -3.27
C GLN A 111 -7.54 13.17 -2.16
N LYS A 112 -7.58 14.50 -2.11
CA LYS A 112 -8.43 15.21 -1.14
C LYS A 112 -9.92 14.82 -1.29
N LYS A 113 -10.40 14.68 -2.53
CA LYS A 113 -11.80 14.31 -2.84
C LYS A 113 -12.12 12.87 -2.41
N GLN A 114 -11.15 11.96 -2.45
CA GLN A 114 -11.34 10.59 -1.96
C GLN A 114 -11.52 10.52 -0.43
N PHE A 115 -11.07 11.54 0.30
CA PHE A 115 -11.24 11.66 1.76
C PHE A 115 -12.40 12.59 2.13
N GLU A 116 -13.52 12.50 1.41
CA GLU A 116 -14.76 13.16 1.83
C GLU A 116 -15.29 12.54 3.13
N GLU A 117 -16.00 13.34 3.93
CA GLU A 117 -16.61 12.86 5.16
C GLU A 117 -17.58 11.72 4.87
N GLY A 118 -17.54 10.66 5.68
CA GLY A 118 -18.31 9.44 5.47
C GLY A 118 -17.60 8.37 4.62
N ALA A 119 -16.51 8.69 3.93
CA ALA A 119 -15.73 7.68 3.21
C ALA A 119 -15.10 6.67 4.18
N GLU A 120 -15.25 5.38 3.91
CA GLU A 120 -14.55 4.34 4.65
C GLU A 120 -13.19 4.07 4.02
N ILE A 121 -12.15 4.09 4.84
CA ILE A 121 -10.78 3.90 4.37
C ILE A 121 -10.06 2.85 5.19
N ARG A 122 -9.22 2.08 4.50
CA ARG A 122 -8.24 1.19 5.12
C ARG A 122 -6.86 1.77 4.89
N CYS A 123 -6.08 1.94 5.95
CA CYS A 123 -4.74 2.49 5.87
C CYS A 123 -3.71 1.62 6.58
N TYR A 124 -2.49 1.65 6.06
CA TYR A 124 -1.32 0.99 6.64
C TYR A 124 -0.22 2.02 6.89
N GLY A 125 0.34 2.01 8.10
CA GLY A 125 1.50 2.84 8.42
C GLY A 125 1.83 2.89 9.89
N GLU A 126 2.94 3.57 10.19
CA GLU A 126 3.48 3.69 11.54
C GLU A 126 2.68 4.71 12.36
N ALA A 127 2.12 4.27 13.48
CA ALA A 127 1.45 5.15 14.43
C ALA A 127 2.49 6.00 15.18
N ARG A 128 2.34 7.32 15.14
CA ARG A 128 3.21 8.29 15.83
C ARG A 128 2.38 9.20 16.72
N ARG A 129 3.03 9.83 17.69
CA ARG A 129 2.38 10.87 18.51
C ARG A 129 2.38 12.18 17.71
N GLY A 130 1.19 12.67 17.38
CA GLY A 130 0.96 13.96 16.75
C GLY A 130 0.39 14.98 17.72
N ALA A 131 0.07 16.18 17.21
CA ALA A 131 -0.44 17.28 18.00
C ALA A 131 -1.83 17.01 18.60
N SER A 132 -2.60 16.08 18.02
CA SER A 132 -3.99 15.81 18.38
C SER A 132 -4.27 14.35 18.73
N GLY A 133 -3.25 13.64 19.22
CA GLY A 133 -3.30 12.22 19.54
C GLY A 133 -2.41 11.38 18.62
N LEU A 134 -2.80 10.14 18.35
CA LEU A 134 -2.08 9.30 17.39
C LEU A 134 -2.31 9.79 15.97
N GLU A 135 -1.23 9.84 15.19
CA GLU A 135 -1.24 10.19 13.77
C GLU A 135 -0.41 9.18 12.96
N ILE A 136 -0.83 8.90 11.73
CA ILE A 136 0.00 8.22 10.73
C ILE A 136 0.35 9.22 9.63
N TYR A 137 1.65 9.37 9.36
CA TYR A 137 2.16 10.24 8.32
C TYR A 137 2.35 9.44 7.03
N HIS A 138 1.82 9.95 5.93
CA HIS A 138 1.87 9.31 4.61
C HIS A 138 1.53 7.81 4.65
N PRO A 139 0.38 7.44 5.24
CA PRO A 139 -0.05 6.05 5.17
C PRO A 139 -0.28 5.63 3.73
N GLU A 140 -0.01 4.37 3.45
CA GLU A 140 -0.63 3.71 2.33
C GLU A 140 -2.13 3.57 2.63
N TYR A 141 -3.00 3.81 1.66
CA TYR A 141 -4.44 3.75 1.89
C TYR A 141 -5.18 3.18 0.68
N GLN A 142 -6.36 2.63 0.97
CA GLN A 142 -7.35 2.19 0.00
C GLN A 142 -8.70 2.71 0.46
N ILE A 143 -9.52 3.18 -0.48
CA ILE A 143 -10.93 3.43 -0.23
C ILE A 143 -11.61 2.07 -0.19
N VAL A 144 -12.31 1.78 0.90
CA VAL A 144 -13.11 0.56 1.00
C VAL A 144 -14.41 0.86 0.27
N SER A 145 -14.54 0.37 -0.97
CA SER A 145 -15.86 0.32 -1.59
C SER A 145 -16.67 -0.72 -0.83
N THR A 146 -17.86 -0.34 -0.38
CA THR A 146 -18.90 -1.33 -0.08
C THR A 146 -19.33 -1.89 -1.43
N ASP A 147 -18.60 -2.89 -1.92
CA ASP A 147 -19.08 -3.72 -3.00
C ASP A 147 -20.26 -4.52 -2.42
N GLU A 148 -21.49 -4.15 -2.81
CA GLU A 148 -22.65 -5.05 -2.76
C GLU A 148 -22.47 -6.20 -3.76
#